data_AF-A0A2K3MU04-F1
#
_entry.id   AF-A0A2K3MU04-F1
#
_cell.length_a   1.000
_cell.length_b   1.000
_cell.length_c   1.000
_cell.angle_alpha   90.00
_cell.angle_beta   90.00
_cell.angle_gamma   90.00
#
_symmetry.space_group_name_H-M   'P 1'
#
loop_
_entity.id
_entity.type
_entity.pdbx_description
1 polymer ?
#
loop_
_entity_poly.entity_id
_entity_poly.type
_entity_poly.pdbx_seq_one_letter_code
_entity_poly.pdbx_strand_id
1 'polypeptide(L)'
;MNHSKVLTSIGRGSLLRSLIIFFMKKNKVLSFEQLLLKCRERLSRIVEIDTKEFKKEIEHFISQGLVERDEHDPNTFNYIP
;
A
#
# COMPACT_ATOMS: atom_id res chain seq x y z
N MET A 1 -24.01 -1.01 10.04
CA MET A 1 -23.14 -1.99 9.36
C MET A 1 -21.77 -1.95 10.01
N ASN A 2 -21.35 -3.05 10.65
CA ASN A 2 -20.13 -3.12 11.43
C ASN A 2 -18.90 -3.24 10.52
N HIS A 3 -18.16 -2.15 10.35
CA HIS A 3 -16.90 -2.08 9.58
C HIS A 3 -15.79 -3.01 10.09
N SER A 4 -15.98 -3.66 11.24
CA SER A 4 -14.99 -4.55 11.87
C SER A 4 -14.98 -5.99 11.33
N LYS A 5 -16.03 -6.43 10.60
CA LYS A 5 -16.15 -7.83 10.14
C LYS A 5 -15.50 -8.14 8.78
N VAL A 6 -15.03 -7.15 8.02
CA VAL A 6 -14.47 -7.37 6.68
C VAL A 6 -13.00 -7.83 6.73
N LEU A 7 -12.29 -7.62 7.84
CA LEU A 7 -10.85 -7.89 7.93
C LEU A 7 -10.50 -9.38 8.14
N THR A 8 -11.46 -10.25 8.47
CA THR A 8 -11.18 -11.64 8.88
C THR A 8 -11.29 -12.69 7.76
N SER A 9 -11.66 -12.30 6.52
CA SER A 9 -11.70 -13.23 5.37
C SER A 9 -10.70 -12.90 4.25
N ILE A 10 -9.86 -11.88 4.46
CA ILE A 10 -8.99 -11.31 3.44
C ILE A 10 -7.56 -11.79 3.77
N GLY A 11 -7.02 -12.71 2.97
CA GLY A 11 -5.67 -13.25 3.17
C GLY A 11 -4.61 -12.16 3.34
N ARG A 12 -3.49 -12.48 4.02
CA ARG A 12 -2.45 -11.49 4.40
C ARG A 12 -2.02 -10.56 3.25
N GLY A 13 -1.79 -11.09 2.05
CA GLY A 13 -1.43 -10.29 0.87
C GLY A 13 -2.51 -9.30 0.41
N SER A 14 -3.79 -9.62 0.64
CA SER A 14 -4.90 -8.71 0.28
C SER A 14 -5.10 -7.57 1.29
N LEU A 15 -4.62 -7.68 2.53
CA LEU A 15 -4.63 -6.57 3.48
C LEU A 15 -3.59 -5.50 3.09
N LEU A 16 -2.38 -5.92 2.71
CA LEU A 16 -1.32 -5.01 2.26
C LEU A 16 -1.74 -4.23 1.01
N ARG A 17 -2.22 -4.94 -0.01
CA ARG A 17 -2.79 -4.34 -1.24
C ARG A 17 -3.84 -3.28 -0.94
N SER A 18 -4.79 -3.60 -0.06
CA SER A 18 -5.88 -2.70 0.31
C SER A 18 -5.37 -1.44 1.01
N LEU A 19 -4.37 -1.57 1.88
CA LEU A 19 -3.79 -0.44 2.60
C LEU A 19 -2.97 0.47 1.69
N ILE A 20 -2.20 -0.09 0.76
CA ILE A 20 -1.46 0.69 -0.24
C ILE A 20 -2.43 1.60 -1.00
N ILE A 21 -3.49 1.04 -1.57
CA ILE A 21 -4.49 1.83 -2.31
C ILE A 21 -5.20 2.83 -1.42
N PHE A 22 -5.54 2.46 -0.18
CA PHE A 22 -6.17 3.39 0.78
C PHE A 22 -5.29 4.60 1.06
N PHE A 23 -4.01 4.40 1.36
CA PHE A 23 -3.08 5.50 1.66
C PHE A 23 -2.76 6.33 0.43
N MET A 24 -2.57 5.71 -0.73
CA MET A 24 -2.32 6.42 -2.00
C MET A 24 -3.52 7.27 -2.41
N LYS A 25 -4.75 6.74 -2.35
CA LYS A 25 -5.98 7.51 -2.61
C LYS A 25 -6.11 8.72 -1.69
N LYS A 26 -5.72 8.58 -0.42
CA LYS A 26 -5.78 9.65 0.59
C LYS A 26 -4.69 10.70 0.43
N ASN A 27 -3.47 10.31 0.07
CA ASN A 27 -2.30 11.20 0.14
C ASN A 27 -1.80 11.68 -1.24
N LYS A 28 -2.31 11.13 -2.35
CA LYS A 28 -1.99 11.47 -3.76
C LYS A 28 -0.52 11.28 -4.18
N VAL A 29 0.42 11.68 -3.34
CA VAL A 29 1.88 11.57 -3.48
C VAL A 29 2.45 11.02 -2.18
N LEU A 30 3.18 9.91 -2.23
CA LEU A 30 3.86 9.33 -1.06
C LEU A 30 5.19 8.70 -1.47
N SER A 31 6.21 8.86 -0.63
CA SER A 31 7.45 8.11 -0.80
C SER A 31 7.32 6.67 -0.29
N PHE A 32 8.21 5.80 -0.77
CA PHE A 32 8.30 4.39 -0.39
C PHE A 32 8.38 4.20 1.12
N GLU A 33 9.25 4.95 1.79
CA GLU A 33 9.43 4.85 3.23
C GLU A 33 8.18 5.31 3.98
N GLN A 34 7.56 6.41 3.55
CA GLN A 34 6.33 6.92 4.17
C GLN A 34 5.17 5.95 4.01
N LEU A 35 5.00 5.38 2.82
CA LEU A 35 3.94 4.42 2.54
C LEU A 35 4.17 3.10 3.29
N LEU A 36 5.41 2.61 3.33
CA LEU A 36 5.78 1.41 4.10
C LEU A 36 5.57 1.61 5.59
N LEU A 37 5.99 2.76 6.15
CA LEU A 37 5.78 3.10 7.56
C LEU A 37 4.29 3.11 7.90
N LYS A 38 3.47 3.83 7.13
CA LYS A 38 2.01 3.89 7.35
C LYS A 38 1.36 2.51 7.29
N CYS A 39 1.78 1.66 6.35
CA CYS A 39 1.29 0.28 6.27
C CYS A 39 1.73 -0.54 7.49
N ARG A 40 3.00 -0.43 7.90
CA ARG A 40 3.54 -1.12 9.08
C ARG A 40 2.85 -0.70 10.35
N GLU A 41 2.63 0.59 10.56
CA GLU A 41 1.90 1.09 11.73
C GLU A 41 0.49 0.50 11.80
N ARG A 42 -0.20 0.41 10.66
CA ARG A 42 -1.57 -0.12 10.60
C ARG A 42 -1.65 -1.64 10.80
N LEU A 43 -0.66 -2.38 10.30
CA LEU A 43 -0.60 -3.85 10.39
C LEU A 43 0.26 -4.38 11.55
N SER A 44 0.94 -3.51 12.31
CA SER A 44 1.88 -3.87 13.38
C SER A 44 1.34 -4.86 14.41
N ARG A 45 0.02 -4.85 14.64
CA ARG A 45 -0.68 -5.72 15.59
C ARG A 45 -1.15 -7.05 14.99
N ILE A 46 -1.01 -7.23 13.68
CA ILE A 46 -1.61 -8.34 12.91
C ILE A 46 -0.55 -9.13 12.15
N VAL A 47 0.38 -8.43 11.48
CA VAL A 47 1.39 -9.06 10.61
C VAL A 47 2.59 -8.15 10.39
N GLU A 48 3.79 -8.73 10.42
CA GLU A 48 5.00 -8.02 10.01
C GLU A 48 5.04 -7.89 8.49
N ILE A 49 5.29 -6.67 7.99
CA ILE A 49 5.38 -6.40 6.55
C ILE A 49 6.84 -6.51 6.13
N ASP A 50 7.14 -7.54 5.33
CA ASP A 50 8.41 -7.66 4.65
C ASP A 50 8.49 -6.63 3.52
N THR A 51 9.61 -5.91 3.46
CA THR A 51 9.87 -4.89 2.44
C THR A 51 9.81 -5.47 1.02
N LYS A 52 10.19 -6.74 0.81
CA LYS A 52 10.13 -7.43 -0.48
C LYS A 52 8.70 -7.66 -0.93
N GLU A 53 7.82 -8.07 -0.02
CA GLU A 53 6.40 -8.27 -0.32
C GLU A 53 5.75 -6.93 -0.69
N PHE A 54 6.04 -5.87 0.08
CA PHE A 54 5.58 -4.53 -0.25
C PHE A 54 6.06 -4.02 -1.61
N LYS A 55 7.35 -4.21 -1.94
CA LYS A 55 7.89 -3.86 -3.26
C LYS A 55 7.14 -4.59 -4.37
N LYS A 56 6.94 -5.90 -4.24
CA LYS A 56 6.21 -6.71 -5.23
C LYS A 56 4.78 -6.20 -5.45
N GLU A 57 4.12 -5.78 -4.37
CA GLU A 57 2.76 -5.24 -4.45
C GLU A 57 2.70 -3.87 -5.12
N ILE A 58 3.66 -2.99 -4.85
CA ILE A 58 3.78 -1.71 -5.55
C ILE A 58 4.07 -1.89 -7.04
N GLU A 59 5.01 -2.77 -7.40
CA GLU A 59 5.29 -3.06 -8.82
C GLU A 59 4.05 -3.59 -9.55
N HIS A 60 3.25 -4.40 -8.86
CA HIS A 60 1.99 -4.87 -9.39
C HIS A 60 1.03 -3.70 -9.64
N PHE A 61 0.87 -2.78 -8.70
CA PHE A 61 0.01 -1.60 -8.89
C PHE A 61 0.51 -0.65 -9.98
N ILE A 62 1.83 -0.52 -10.13
CA ILE A 62 2.44 0.23 -11.24
C ILE A 62 2.10 -0.44 -12.58
N SER A 63 2.26 -1.76 -12.65
CA SER A 63 1.91 -2.53 -13.86
C SER A 63 0.42 -2.51 -14.20
N GLN A 64 -0.45 -2.23 -13.23
CA GLN A 64 -1.89 -2.06 -13.44
C GLN A 64 -2.29 -0.60 -13.73
N GLY A 65 -1.34 0.34 -13.75
CA GLY A 65 -1.62 1.76 -13.96
C GLY A 65 -2.43 2.41 -12.83
N LEU A 66 -2.32 1.90 -11.59
CA LEU A 66 -2.98 2.49 -10.42
C LEU A 66 -2.06 3.46 -9.66
N VAL A 67 -0.76 3.31 -9.85
CA VAL A 67 0.30 4.11 -9.23
C VAL A 67 1.37 4.33 -10.29
N GLU A 68 1.97 5.50 -10.34
CA GLU A 68 3.19 5.75 -11.12
C GLU A 68 4.34 6.15 -10.20
N ARG A 69 5.56 5.94 -10.70
CA ARG A 69 6.75 6.51 -10.06
C ARG A 69 6.90 7.95 -10.53
N ASP A 70 7.37 8.79 -9.62
CA ASP A 70 7.78 10.15 -9.98
C ASP A 70 8.97 10.12 -10.96
N GLU A 71 8.98 11.05 -11.89
CA GLU A 71 10.01 11.15 -12.94
C GLU A 71 11.37 11.64 -12.38
N HIS A 72 11.36 12.39 -11.28
CA HIS A 72 12.54 12.95 -10.63
C HIS A 72 13.03 12.09 -9.46
N ASP A 73 12.10 11.48 -8.71
CA ASP A 73 12.42 10.59 -7.59
C ASP A 73 11.72 9.22 -7.70
N PRO A 74 12.45 8.14 -8.07
CA PRO A 74 11.86 6.81 -8.21
C PRO A 74 11.36 6.21 -6.88
N ASN A 75 11.69 6.81 -5.73
CA ASN A 75 11.13 6.41 -4.43
C ASN A 75 9.81 7.09 -4.13
N THR A 76 9.37 8.06 -4.95
CA THR A 76 8.10 8.75 -4.79
C THR A 76 7.08 8.16 -5.75
N PHE A 77 5.86 7.97 -5.23
CA PHE A 77 4.74 7.37 -5.94
C PHE A 77 3.59 8.35 -6.04
N ASN A 78 3.00 8.45 -7.22
CA ASN A 78 1.81 9.24 -7.49
C ASN A 78 0.60 8.31 -7.74
N TYR A 79 -0.55 8.64 -7.15
CA TYR A 79 -1.77 7.87 -7.34
C TYR A 79 -2.48 8.26 -8.64
N ILE A 80 -2.76 7.28 -9.49
CA ILE A 80 -3.49 7.47 -10.74
C ILE A 80 -4.99 7.24 -10.47
N PRO A 81 -5.87 8.24 -10.65
CA PRO A 81 -7.30 8.14 -10.40
C PRO A 81 -8.02 7.06 -11.21
#